data_AF-A0A8K0IB53-F1
#
_entry.id   AF-A0A8K0IB53-F1
#
_cell.length_a   1.000
_cell.length_b   1.000
_cell.length_c   1.000
_cell.angle_alpha   90.00
_cell.angle_beta   90.00
_cell.angle_gamma   90.00
#
_symmetry.space_group_name_H-M   'P 1'
#
loop_
_entity.id
_entity.type
_entity.pdbx_description
1 polymer ?
#
loop_
_entity_poly.entity_id
_entity_poly.type
_entity_poly.pdbx_seq_one_letter_code
_entity_poly.pdbx_strand_id
1 'polypeptide(L)'
;MEPSSRGPAGFLTQANALLRKNLTFQKRNLKTNIGIIGFPVVICVLLVILQNVVNHQLHKAKYRCGCVCIDTNGDGNCETVCGLQYSTLDQVGSCPIPSPPKWPALLQVPRLESRAVRSGFVSSTDLPDASCKDSKSCPATVLFTGFTTNMATNIFTHHE
;
A
#
# COMPACT_ATOMS: atom_id res chain seq x y z
N MET A 1 -2.88 -75.93 30.66
CA MET A 1 -2.03 -74.84 30.13
C MET A 1 -3.00 -73.72 29.72
N GLU A 2 -3.46 -72.91 30.67
CA GLU A 2 -4.37 -71.80 30.35
C GLU A 2 -3.57 -70.62 29.78
N PRO A 3 -4.04 -69.97 28.69
CA PRO A 3 -3.41 -68.78 28.18
C PRO A 3 -3.73 -67.60 29.11
N SER A 4 -2.74 -67.11 29.86
CA SER A 4 -2.86 -65.86 30.61
C SER A 4 -3.26 -64.73 29.66
N SER A 5 -4.51 -64.31 29.75
CA SER A 5 -5.02 -63.11 29.08
C SER A 5 -4.26 -61.90 29.62
N ARG A 6 -3.41 -61.29 28.79
CA ARG A 6 -2.67 -60.08 29.16
C ARG A 6 -3.67 -58.93 29.24
N GLY A 7 -4.02 -58.52 30.46
CA GLY A 7 -4.82 -57.33 30.69
C GLY A 7 -4.20 -56.08 30.03
N PRO A 8 -5.00 -55.04 29.73
CA PRO A 8 -4.52 -53.85 29.05
C PRO A 8 -3.37 -53.21 29.85
N ALA A 9 -2.32 -52.80 29.13
CA ALA A 9 -1.17 -52.12 29.75
C ALA A 9 -1.62 -50.83 30.46
N GLY A 10 -1.00 -50.51 31.60
CA GLY A 10 -1.37 -49.33 32.38
C GLY A 10 -1.24 -48.02 31.58
N PHE A 11 -1.97 -46.99 32.01
CA PHE A 11 -2.04 -45.69 31.31
C PHE A 11 -0.66 -45.09 30.98
N LEU A 12 0.29 -45.13 31.91
CA LEU A 12 1.66 -44.66 31.67
C LEU A 12 2.38 -45.47 30.58
N THR A 13 2.18 -46.78 30.55
CA THR A 13 2.80 -47.66 29.54
C THR A 13 2.22 -47.37 28.16
N GLN A 14 0.91 -47.15 28.08
CA GLN A 14 0.23 -46.77 26.84
C GLN A 14 0.64 -45.35 26.38
N ALA A 15 0.69 -44.38 27.29
CA ALA A 15 1.12 -43.01 27.00
C ALA A 15 2.58 -42.95 26.52
N ASN A 16 3.48 -43.71 27.15
CA ASN A 16 4.88 -43.80 26.73
C ASN A 16 5.03 -44.48 25.36
N ALA A 17 4.24 -45.51 25.08
CA ALA A 17 4.20 -46.16 23.77
C ALA A 17 3.70 -45.20 22.67
N LEU A 18 2.64 -44.44 22.95
CA LEU A 18 2.12 -43.41 22.05
C LEU A 18 3.12 -42.27 21.84
N LEU A 19 3.79 -41.80 22.89
CA LEU A 19 4.79 -40.75 22.80
C LEU A 19 5.97 -41.19 21.92
N ARG A 20 6.51 -42.39 22.13
CA ARG A 20 7.58 -42.94 21.27
C ARG A 20 7.13 -43.07 19.81
N LYS A 21 5.89 -43.52 19.57
CA LYS A 21 5.33 -43.62 18.22
C LYS A 21 5.25 -42.24 17.55
N ASN A 22 4.72 -41.25 18.25
CA ASN A 22 4.60 -39.87 17.75
C ASN A 22 5.97 -39.21 17.53
N LEU A 23 6.93 -39.38 18.44
CA LEU A 23 8.31 -38.87 18.29
C LEU A 23 9.03 -39.51 17.10
N THR A 24 8.86 -40.82 16.89
CA THR A 24 9.48 -41.50 15.75
C THR A 24 8.89 -41.01 14.42
N PHE A 25 7.59 -40.70 14.41
CA PHE A 25 6.92 -40.12 13.24
C PHE A 25 7.41 -38.69 12.94
N GLN A 26 7.50 -37.85 13.97
CA GLN A 26 8.08 -36.50 13.85
C GLN A 26 9.56 -36.53 13.44
N LYS A 27 10.35 -37.49 13.95
CA LYS A 27 11.75 -37.67 13.57
C LYS A 27 11.91 -38.05 12.10
N ARG A 28 11.03 -38.90 11.56
CA ARG A 28 11.03 -39.26 10.13
C ARG A 28 10.60 -38.11 9.22
N ASN A 29 9.73 -37.22 9.70
CA ASN A 29 9.32 -36.01 8.97
C ASN A 29 10.08 -34.73 9.39
N LEU A 30 11.18 -34.89 10.13
CA LEU A 30 11.96 -33.77 10.69
C LEU A 30 12.56 -32.90 9.59
N LYS A 31 12.96 -33.51 8.47
CA LYS A 31 13.50 -32.78 7.31
C LYS A 31 12.48 -31.81 6.73
N THR A 32 11.22 -32.22 6.63
CA THR A 32 10.12 -31.38 6.14
C THR A 32 9.76 -30.28 7.14
N ASN A 33 9.71 -30.61 8.44
CA ASN A 33 9.42 -29.64 9.49
C ASN A 33 10.52 -28.57 9.63
N ILE A 34 11.80 -28.96 9.51
CA ILE A 34 12.92 -28.01 9.45
C ILE A 34 12.82 -27.13 8.20
N GLY A 35 12.40 -27.69 7.06
CA GLY A 35 12.16 -26.92 5.84
C GLY A 35 11.07 -25.86 6.01
N ILE A 36 9.94 -26.22 6.62
CA ILE A 36 8.80 -25.32 6.86
C ILE A 36 9.18 -24.19 7.82
N ILE A 37 9.95 -24.47 8.86
CA ILE A 37 10.41 -23.46 9.83
C ILE A 37 11.60 -22.64 9.27
N GLY A 38 12.47 -23.28 8.48
CA GLY A 38 13.65 -22.65 7.90
C GLY A 38 13.31 -21.65 6.80
N PHE A 39 12.26 -21.90 6.02
CA PHE A 39 11.83 -21.02 4.94
C PHE A 39 11.55 -19.56 5.39
N PRO A 40 10.69 -19.30 6.39
CA PRO A 40 10.48 -17.93 6.86
C PRO A 40 11.76 -17.30 7.44
N VAL A 41 12.62 -18.09 8.11
CA VAL A 41 13.90 -17.60 8.63
C VAL A 41 14.82 -17.15 7.50
N VAL A 42 14.93 -17.93 6.43
CA VAL A 42 15.74 -17.59 5.25
C VAL A 42 15.21 -16.30 4.60
N ILE A 43 13.90 -16.15 4.44
CA ILE A 43 13.30 -14.90 3.93
C ILE A 43 13.68 -13.73 4.82
N CYS A 44 13.53 -13.85 6.14
CA CYS A 44 13.91 -12.78 7.08
C CYS A 44 15.39 -12.39 6.93
N VAL A 45 16.30 -13.37 6.82
CA VAL A 45 17.73 -13.11 6.61
C VAL A 45 17.98 -12.38 5.28
N LEU A 46 17.33 -12.81 4.20
CA LEU A 46 17.44 -12.14 2.89
C LEU A 46 16.96 -10.69 2.96
N LEU A 47 15.83 -10.44 3.63
CA LEU A 47 15.31 -9.08 3.82
C LEU A 47 16.26 -8.21 4.64
N VAL A 48 16.87 -8.73 5.71
CA VAL A 48 17.86 -7.99 6.52
C VAL A 48 19.10 -7.65 5.71
N ILE A 49 19.61 -8.59 4.91
CA ILE A 49 20.75 -8.34 4.02
C ILE A 49 20.40 -7.25 3.01
N LEU A 50 19.22 -7.33 2.38
CA LEU A 50 18.77 -6.34 1.42
C LEU A 50 18.61 -4.96 2.06
N GLN A 51 18.01 -4.88 3.24
CA GLN A 51 17.91 -3.63 3.99
C GLN A 51 19.29 -3.05 4.29
N ASN A 52 20.25 -3.87 4.70
CA ASN A 52 21.61 -3.41 4.96
C ASN A 52 22.31 -2.89 3.70
N VAL A 53 22.16 -3.59 2.56
CA VAL A 53 22.70 -3.14 1.27
C VAL A 53 22.05 -1.84 0.82
N VAL A 54 20.72 -1.74 0.90
CA VAL A 54 19.97 -0.52 0.54
C VAL A 54 20.41 0.64 1.43
N ASN A 55 20.46 0.45 2.74
CA ASN A 55 20.88 1.49 3.68
C ASN A 55 22.33 1.91 3.37
N HIS A 56 23.25 0.97 3.18
CA HIS A 56 24.65 1.27 2.85
C HIS A 56 24.76 2.07 1.53
N GLN A 57 23.99 1.71 0.51
CA GLN A 57 23.99 2.44 -0.76
C GLN A 57 23.32 3.80 -0.65
N LEU A 58 22.21 3.92 0.08
CA LEU A 58 21.45 5.15 0.27
C LEU A 58 22.14 6.12 1.24
N HIS A 59 23.04 5.63 2.09
CA HIS A 59 23.89 6.48 2.93
C HIS A 59 24.99 7.21 2.16
N LYS A 60 25.18 6.93 0.87
CA LYS A 60 26.11 7.69 0.02
C LYS A 60 25.66 9.14 -0.10
N ALA A 61 26.63 10.06 -0.12
CA ALA A 61 26.38 11.50 -0.17
C ALA A 61 25.42 11.89 -1.32
N LYS A 62 25.48 11.19 -2.47
CA LYS A 62 24.61 11.40 -3.63
C LYS A 62 23.11 11.22 -3.35
N TYR A 63 22.71 10.40 -2.38
CA TYR A 63 21.30 10.16 -2.06
C TYR A 63 20.82 10.92 -0.80
N ARG A 64 21.62 11.87 -0.32
CA ARG A 64 21.28 12.74 0.80
C ARG A 64 21.16 14.17 0.31
N CYS A 65 20.22 14.92 0.89
CA CYS A 65 20.22 16.37 0.72
C CYS A 65 21.45 16.98 1.36
N GLY A 66 21.94 18.04 0.74
CA GLY A 66 22.86 18.95 1.39
C GLY A 66 22.17 19.65 2.57
N CYS A 67 22.93 19.77 3.65
CA CYS A 67 22.54 20.46 4.86
C CYS A 67 23.66 21.42 5.23
N VAL A 68 23.30 22.59 5.74
CA VAL A 68 24.24 23.59 6.21
C VAL A 68 23.90 24.00 7.63
N CYS A 69 24.93 24.29 8.43
CA CYS A 69 24.77 24.95 9.72
C CYS A 69 24.46 26.43 9.47
N ILE A 70 23.29 26.90 9.91
CA ILE A 70 22.96 28.31 9.96
C ILE A 70 22.87 28.71 11.43
N ASP A 71 23.62 29.73 11.81
CA ASP A 71 23.45 30.39 13.10
C ASP A 71 22.40 31.50 12.92
N THR A 72 21.16 31.24 13.33
CA THR A 72 20.04 32.18 13.18
C THR A 72 20.08 33.32 14.18
N ASN A 73 20.78 33.17 15.31
CA ASN A 73 20.73 34.10 16.44
C ASN A 73 22.09 34.75 16.78
N GLY A 74 23.19 34.31 16.16
CA GLY A 74 24.54 34.78 16.46
C GLY A 74 25.07 34.34 17.83
N ASP A 75 24.41 33.35 18.44
CA ASP A 75 24.71 32.80 19.76
C ASP A 75 25.70 31.62 19.68
N GLY A 76 26.15 31.27 18.47
CA GLY A 76 27.08 30.17 18.22
C GLY A 76 26.41 28.80 18.16
N ASN A 77 25.08 28.73 18.27
CA ASN A 77 24.34 27.48 18.14
C ASN A 77 23.95 27.24 16.68
N CYS A 78 24.61 26.27 16.04
CA CYS A 78 24.28 25.87 14.68
C CYS A 78 22.94 25.12 14.65
N GLU A 79 21.97 25.63 13.88
CA GLU A 79 20.83 24.85 13.44
C GLU A 79 21.14 24.22 12.08
N THR A 80 21.02 22.88 11.99
CA THR A 80 21.27 22.16 10.74
C THR A 80 20.03 22.23 9.86
N VAL A 81 20.06 23.10 8.84
CA VAL A 81 18.97 23.25 7.89
C VAL A 81 19.32 22.47 6.61
N CYS A 82 18.45 21.55 6.24
CA CYS A 82 18.60 20.72 5.04
C CYS A 82 17.64 21.19 3.94
N GLY A 83 18.10 21.22 2.69
CA GLY A 83 17.23 21.64 1.60
C GLY A 83 17.84 21.50 0.22
N LEU A 84 16.97 21.60 -0.79
CA LEU A 84 17.35 21.62 -2.21
C LEU A 84 18.38 22.73 -2.50
N GLN A 85 18.26 23.88 -1.83
CA GLN A 85 19.13 25.05 -1.99
C GLN A 85 20.58 24.80 -1.56
N TYR A 86 20.79 23.82 -0.66
CA TYR A 86 22.10 23.45 -0.13
C TYR A 86 22.65 22.16 -0.75
N SER A 87 21.94 21.59 -1.72
CA SER A 87 22.25 20.30 -2.35
C SER A 87 22.95 20.48 -3.69
N THR A 88 23.88 19.58 -4.02
CA THR A 88 24.51 19.53 -5.36
C THR A 88 23.57 18.95 -6.42
N LEU A 89 23.89 19.15 -7.71
CA LEU A 89 23.06 18.68 -8.84
C LEU A 89 22.74 17.18 -8.76
N ASP A 90 23.69 16.37 -8.29
CA ASP A 90 23.53 14.92 -8.10
C ASP A 90 22.62 14.55 -6.90
N GLN A 91 22.52 15.43 -5.91
CA GLN A 91 21.77 15.22 -4.65
C GLN A 91 20.31 15.69 -4.73
N VAL A 92 20.05 16.74 -5.50
CA VAL A 92 18.73 17.40 -5.64
C VAL A 92 17.61 16.41 -5.97
N GLY A 93 17.89 15.40 -6.80
CA GLY A 93 16.89 14.41 -7.20
C GLY A 93 16.41 13.48 -6.08
N SER A 94 17.15 13.37 -4.97
CA SER A 94 16.81 12.50 -3.83
C SER A 94 16.17 13.28 -2.67
N CYS A 95 15.94 14.59 -2.81
CA CYS A 95 15.47 15.43 -1.72
C CYS A 95 13.95 15.36 -1.50
N PRO A 96 13.48 15.30 -0.24
CA PRO A 96 12.06 15.40 0.05
C PRO A 96 11.57 16.82 -0.26
N ILE A 97 10.42 16.91 -0.91
CA ILE A 97 9.72 18.17 -1.15
C ILE A 97 8.73 18.37 0.00
N PRO A 98 8.94 19.37 0.89
CA PRO A 98 8.16 19.51 2.13
C PRO A 98 6.68 19.84 1.88
N SER A 99 6.34 20.39 0.72
CA SER A 99 4.96 20.70 0.35
C SER A 99 4.75 20.38 -1.13
N PRO A 100 4.35 19.15 -1.47
CA PRO A 100 4.03 18.81 -2.85
C PRO A 100 2.79 19.58 -3.30
N PRO A 101 2.72 19.99 -4.59
CA PRO A 101 1.50 20.58 -5.13
C PRO A 101 0.36 19.58 -4.99
N LYS A 102 -0.78 20.05 -4.48
CA LYS A 102 -1.99 19.22 -4.42
C LYS A 102 -2.42 18.94 -5.85
N TRP A 103 -2.58 17.66 -6.19
CA TRP A 103 -3.15 17.28 -7.46
C TRP A 103 -4.60 17.75 -7.50
N PRO A 104 -5.04 18.41 -8.59
CA PRO A 104 -6.46 18.73 -8.73
C PRO A 104 -7.26 17.43 -8.78
N ALA A 105 -8.50 17.47 -8.28
CA ALA A 105 -9.41 16.34 -8.44
C ALA A 105 -9.61 16.08 -9.95
N LEU A 106 -9.11 14.94 -10.42
CA LEU A 106 -9.31 14.51 -11.80
C LEU A 106 -10.66 13.82 -11.90
N LEU A 107 -11.64 14.49 -12.48
CA LEU A 107 -12.93 13.87 -12.79
C LEU A 107 -12.84 13.23 -14.17
N GLN A 108 -12.96 11.91 -14.23
CA GLN A 108 -12.98 11.21 -15.51
C GLN A 108 -14.28 11.55 -16.25
N VAL A 109 -14.14 12.29 -17.35
CA VAL A 109 -15.28 12.67 -18.19
C VAL A 109 -15.47 11.62 -19.30
N PRO A 110 -16.70 11.13 -19.53
CA PRO A 110 -16.98 10.22 -20.63
C PRO A 110 -16.58 10.81 -21.99
N ARG A 111 -16.20 9.94 -22.93
CA ARG A 111 -15.95 10.34 -24.32
C ARG A 111 -17.24 10.88 -24.96
N LEU A 112 -17.10 11.76 -25.95
CA LEU A 112 -18.22 12.40 -26.66
C LEU A 112 -19.33 11.42 -27.09
N GLU A 113 -18.95 10.29 -27.66
CA GLU A 113 -19.89 9.25 -28.14
C GLU A 113 -20.66 8.55 -27.00
N SER A 114 -20.08 8.53 -25.79
CA SER A 114 -20.61 7.84 -24.62
C SER A 114 -21.25 8.80 -23.61
N ARG A 115 -21.52 10.05 -24.00
CA ARG A 115 -22.18 11.02 -23.13
C ARG A 115 -23.68 10.71 -23.01
N ALA A 116 -24.20 10.94 -21.81
CA ALA A 116 -25.61 10.73 -21.53
C ALA A 116 -26.46 11.77 -22.26
N VAL A 117 -27.55 11.30 -22.86
CA VAL A 117 -28.56 12.13 -23.53
C VAL A 117 -29.94 11.63 -23.12
N ARG A 118 -30.94 12.48 -23.28
CA ARG A 118 -32.33 12.11 -23.05
C ARG A 118 -32.72 10.98 -23.99
N SER A 119 -33.31 9.92 -23.43
CA SER A 119 -33.78 8.74 -24.15
C SER A 119 -35.09 8.25 -23.54
N GLY A 120 -35.85 7.41 -24.24
CA GLY A 120 -37.14 6.90 -23.75
C GLY A 120 -37.08 6.22 -22.38
N PHE A 121 -35.91 5.68 -22.00
CA PHE A 121 -35.66 5.07 -20.69
C PHE A 121 -35.08 6.03 -19.64
N VAL A 122 -34.55 7.19 -20.05
CA VAL A 122 -33.91 8.19 -19.18
C VAL A 122 -34.42 9.57 -19.58
N SER A 123 -35.54 9.97 -18.98
CA SER A 123 -36.27 11.21 -19.28
C SER A 123 -36.04 12.31 -18.24
N SER A 124 -34.81 12.50 -17.77
CA SER A 124 -34.52 13.68 -16.94
C SER A 124 -34.46 14.94 -17.81
N THR A 125 -35.04 16.04 -17.33
CA THR A 125 -34.96 17.37 -17.97
C THR A 125 -33.54 17.93 -17.96
N ASP A 126 -32.68 17.43 -17.07
CA ASP A 126 -31.30 17.89 -16.91
C ASP A 126 -30.34 17.24 -17.92
N LEU A 127 -30.81 16.30 -18.75
CA LEU A 127 -30.02 15.67 -19.81
C LEU A 127 -30.24 16.36 -21.16
N PRO A 128 -29.17 16.55 -21.96
CA PRO A 128 -29.26 17.15 -23.28
C PRO A 128 -30.02 16.26 -24.27
N ASP A 129 -30.59 16.87 -25.31
CA ASP A 129 -31.33 16.17 -26.34
C ASP A 129 -30.42 15.26 -27.19
N ALA A 130 -30.96 14.14 -27.70
CA ALA A 130 -30.20 13.15 -28.45
C ALA A 130 -29.57 13.71 -29.73
N SER A 131 -30.12 14.79 -30.29
CA SER A 131 -29.56 15.50 -31.46
C SER A 131 -28.12 15.95 -31.28
N CYS A 132 -27.65 16.19 -30.05
CA CYS A 132 -26.26 16.60 -29.81
C CYS A 132 -25.22 15.51 -30.09
N LYS A 133 -25.65 14.23 -30.22
CA LYS A 133 -24.75 13.11 -30.55
C LYS A 133 -24.29 13.18 -32.00
N ASP A 134 -25.18 13.57 -32.90
CA ASP A 134 -24.89 13.67 -34.33
C ASP A 134 -23.87 14.78 -34.61
N SER A 135 -23.99 15.91 -33.90
CA SER A 135 -23.03 17.02 -33.94
C SER A 135 -21.80 16.83 -33.06
N LYS A 136 -21.72 15.73 -32.29
CA LYS A 136 -20.66 15.47 -31.29
C LYS A 136 -20.40 16.66 -30.37
N SER A 137 -21.45 17.35 -29.95
CA SER A 137 -21.38 18.55 -29.12
C SER A 137 -22.06 18.38 -27.76
N CYS A 138 -22.43 17.16 -27.39
CA CYS A 138 -23.06 16.91 -26.10
C CYS A 138 -22.17 17.33 -24.92
N PRO A 139 -22.71 18.09 -23.95
CA PRO A 139 -21.98 18.44 -22.73
C PRO A 139 -21.77 17.21 -21.82
N ALA A 140 -20.79 17.30 -20.93
CA ALA A 140 -20.60 16.33 -19.86
C ALA A 140 -21.66 16.53 -18.78
N THR A 141 -22.48 15.52 -18.50
CA THR A 141 -23.40 15.53 -17.36
C THR A 141 -22.88 14.57 -16.31
N VAL A 142 -22.78 15.03 -15.06
CA VAL A 142 -22.37 14.22 -13.92
C VAL A 142 -23.52 14.23 -12.92
N LEU A 143 -24.02 13.04 -12.59
CA LEU A 143 -25.08 12.91 -11.59
C LEU A 143 -24.48 13.04 -10.21
N PHE A 144 -24.90 14.08 -9.49
CA PHE A 144 -24.55 14.27 -8.09
C PHE A 144 -25.71 13.80 -7.22
N THR A 145 -25.46 12.81 -6.36
CA THR A 145 -26.45 12.36 -5.37
C THR A 145 -26.06 12.97 -4.02
N GLY A 146 -26.94 13.82 -3.48
CA GLY A 146 -26.73 14.50 -2.21
C GLY A 146 -28.01 14.47 -1.38
N PHE A 147 -27.87 14.53 -0.05
CA PHE A 147 -29.00 14.57 0.87
C PHE A 147 -29.87 15.82 0.68
N THR A 148 -29.29 16.90 0.17
CA THR A 148 -29.96 18.17 -0.12
C THR A 148 -29.58 18.71 -1.49
N THR A 149 -30.56 19.28 -2.20
CA THR A 149 -30.41 19.84 -3.55
C THR A 149 -29.49 21.05 -3.62
N ASN A 150 -29.42 21.84 -2.53
CA ASN A 150 -28.58 23.04 -2.42
C ASN A 150 -27.07 22.76 -2.46
N MET A 151 -26.62 21.56 -2.10
CA MET A 151 -25.20 21.21 -2.14
C MET A 151 -24.69 21.09 -3.58
N ALA A 152 -25.51 20.54 -4.48
CA ALA A 152 -25.15 20.39 -5.89
C ALA A 152 -24.92 21.76 -6.55
N THR A 153 -25.82 22.72 -6.34
CA THR A 153 -25.74 24.05 -6.95
C THR A 153 -24.48 24.83 -6.51
N ASN A 154 -24.13 24.76 -5.23
CA ASN A 154 -22.98 25.50 -4.68
C ASN A 154 -21.62 24.95 -5.15
N ILE A 155 -21.51 23.65 -5.45
CA ILE A 155 -20.25 23.04 -5.91
C ILE A 155 -19.89 23.51 -7.33
N PHE A 156 -20.87 23.72 -8.20
CA PHE A 156 -20.63 24.18 -9.58
C PHE A 156 -20.39 25.69 -9.67
N THR A 157 -20.93 26.50 -8.75
CA THR A 157 -20.72 27.96 -8.76
C THR A 157 -19.39 28.41 -8.16
N HIS A 158 -18.71 27.58 -7.36
CA HIS A 158 -17.41 27.92 -6.76
C HIS A 158 -16.20 27.71 -7.70
N HIS A 159 -16.46 27.33 -8.95
CA HIS A 159 -15.43 27.05 -9.97
C HIS A 159 -15.40 28.06 -11.14
N GLU A 160 -16.15 29.17 -11.05
CA GLU A 160 -15.93 30.37 -11.88
C GLU A 160 -15.13 31.43 -11.13
#